data_AF-A0A496PBA3-F1
#
_entry.id   AF-A0A496PBA3-F1
#
_cell.length_a   1.000
_cell.length_b   1.000
_cell.length_c   1.000
_cell.angle_alpha   90.00
_cell.angle_beta   90.00
_cell.angle_gamma   90.00
#
_symmetry.space_group_name_H-M   'P 1'
#
loop_
_entity.id
_entity.type
_entity.pdbx_description
1 polymer ?
#
loop_
_entity_poly.entity_id
_entity_poly.type
_entity_poly.pdbx_seq_one_letter_code
_entity_poly.pdbx_strand_id
1 'polypeptide(L)' 'DGLTNRTPTKQELDLGWTYTKQLLDLFPQAQIIGVGQKASLTLSDYGINVQATLRHPANGGAGLYKQQFQAFIEEELKA' A
#
# COMPACT_ATOMS: atom_id res chain seq x y z
N ASP A 1 5.14 28.64 7.36
CA ASP A 1 3.90 27.92 6.98
C ASP A 1 4.16 26.43 6.86
N GLY A 2 3.79 25.64 7.87
CA GLY A 2 4.17 24.22 8.02
C GLY A 2 3.01 23.24 8.03
N LEU A 3 1.86 23.60 7.46
CA LEU A 3 0.62 22.81 7.55
C LEU A 3 0.19 22.19 6.20
N THR A 4 1.10 22.10 5.23
CA THR A 4 0.81 21.42 3.96
C THR A 4 1.26 19.97 4.02
N ASN A 5 0.35 19.06 3.68
CA ASN A 5 0.73 17.66 3.47
C ASN A 5 1.74 17.60 2.31
N ARG A 6 2.90 17.01 2.58
CA ARG A 6 3.92 16.75 1.56
C ARG A 6 4.12 15.25 1.37
N THR A 7 4.63 14.89 0.19
CA THR A 7 5.13 13.53 0.01
C THR A 7 6.36 13.33 0.91
N PRO A 8 6.50 12.18 1.59
CA PRO A 8 7.72 11.86 2.34
C PRO A 8 8.94 11.81 1.41
N THR A 9 10.11 12.13 1.95
CA THR A 9 11.39 11.94 1.29
C THR A 9 11.78 10.47 1.29
N LYS A 10 12.77 10.09 0.47
CA LYS A 10 13.30 8.73 0.49
C LYS A 10 13.84 8.34 1.87
N GLN A 11 14.58 9.24 2.54
CA GLN A 11 15.13 8.97 3.88
C GLN A 11 14.03 8.70 4.92
N GLU A 12 12.90 9.41 4.84
CA GLU A 12 11.75 9.18 5.73
C GLU A 12 11.07 7.83 5.44
N LEU A 13 10.97 7.43 4.17
CA LEU A 13 10.48 6.10 3.79
C LEU A 13 11.43 4.99 4.28
N ASP A 14 12.74 5.20 4.14
CA ASP A 14 13.78 4.27 4.61
C ASP A 14 13.73 4.09 6.14
N LEU A 15 13.47 5.17 6.89
CA LEU A 15 13.24 5.08 8.33
C LEU A 15 11.94 4.31 8.65
N GLY A 16 10.86 4.62 7.93
CA GLY A 16 9.55 3.97 8.09
C GLY A 16 9.58 2.47 7.81
N TRP A 17 10.42 2.04 6.85
CA TRP A 17 10.59 0.63 6.48
C TRP A 17 10.92 -0.27 7.67
N THR A 18 11.72 0.21 8.62
CA THR A 18 12.07 -0.55 9.83
C THR A 18 10.82 -1.08 10.55
N TYR A 19 9.80 -0.23 10.69
CA TYR A 19 8.55 -0.58 11.36
C TYR A 19 7.61 -1.35 10.45
N THR A 20 7.58 -1.04 9.14
CA THR A 20 6.81 -1.82 8.17
C THR A 20 7.27 -3.27 8.16
N LYS A 21 8.58 -3.52 8.14
CA LYS A 21 9.14 -4.88 8.21
C LYS A 21 8.70 -5.61 9.48
N GLN A 22 8.80 -4.96 10.65
CA GLN A 22 8.35 -5.55 11.91
C GLN A 22 6.87 -5.93 11.88
N LEU A 23 6.01 -5.10 11.27
CA LEU A 23 4.61 -5.42 11.10
C LEU A 23 4.39 -6.61 10.17
N LEU A 24 5.13 -6.70 9.06
CA LEU A 24 5.07 -7.84 8.13
C LEU A 24 5.55 -9.14 8.80
N ASP A 25 6.59 -9.07 9.63
CA ASP A 25 7.11 -10.22 10.38
C ASP A 25 6.07 -10.80 11.36
N LEU A 26 5.14 -9.98 11.86
CA LEU A 26 4.02 -10.45 12.69
C LEU A 26 2.94 -11.20 11.89
N PHE A 27 2.86 -10.96 10.58
CA PHE A 27 1.85 -11.54 9.69
C PHE A 27 2.48 -12.14 8.42
N PRO A 28 3.28 -13.21 8.55
CA PRO A 28 4.08 -13.74 7.45
C PRO A 28 3.28 -14.30 6.27
N GLN A 29 1.97 -14.54 6.47
CA GLN A 29 1.05 -15.06 5.44
C GLN A 29 0.04 -14.00 4.98
N ALA A 30 0.19 -12.75 5.41
CA ALA A 30 -0.71 -11.69 4.97
C ALA A 30 -0.52 -11.40 3.49
N GLN A 31 -1.64 -11.19 2.80
CA GLN A 31 -1.64 -10.59 1.48
C GLN A 31 -1.44 -9.08 1.61
N ILE A 32 -0.53 -8.56 0.81
CA ILE A 32 -0.08 -7.18 0.79
C ILE A 32 -0.58 -6.49 -0.48
N ILE A 33 -1.56 -5.62 -0.29
CA ILE A 33 -2.08 -4.75 -1.35
C ILE A 33 -1.56 -3.32 -1.16
N GLY A 34 -1.12 -2.68 -2.23
CA GLY A 34 -0.63 -1.32 -2.23
C GLY A 34 -1.76 -0.33 -2.50
N VAL A 35 -2.04 0.59 -1.56
CA VAL A 35 -3.05 1.64 -1.75
C VAL A 35 -2.39 2.87 -2.36
N GLY A 36 -2.47 2.97 -3.69
CA GLY A 36 -1.81 3.98 -4.50
C GLY A 36 -0.47 3.51 -5.06
N GLN A 37 -0.07 4.13 -6.18
CA GLN A 37 1.15 3.79 -6.91
C GLN A 37 2.42 3.96 -6.06
N LYS A 38 2.51 5.05 -5.29
CA LYS A 38 3.69 5.30 -4.44
C LYS A 38 3.90 4.21 -3.39
N ALA A 39 2.85 3.81 -2.68
CA ALA A 39 2.94 2.76 -1.67
C ALA A 39 3.38 1.43 -2.29
N SER A 40 2.82 1.09 -3.45
CA SER A 40 3.14 -0.14 -4.17
C SER A 40 4.61 -0.16 -4.63
N LEU A 41 5.09 0.94 -5.23
CA LEU A 41 6.48 1.08 -5.64
C LEU A 41 7.44 1.02 -4.45
N THR A 42 7.15 1.74 -3.35
CA THR A 42 7.99 1.69 -2.15
C THR A 42 8.11 0.27 -1.60
N LEU A 43 7.01 -0.47 -1.49
CA LEU A 43 7.04 -1.86 -1.01
C LEU A 43 7.81 -2.77 -1.95
N SER A 44 7.63 -2.61 -3.27
CA SER A 44 8.38 -3.36 -4.28
C SER A 44 9.88 -3.07 -4.25
N ASP A 45 10.29 -1.81 -4.00
CA ASP A 45 11.69 -1.43 -3.82
C ASP A 45 12.34 -2.15 -2.62
N TYR A 46 11.55 -2.55 -1.63
CA TYR A 46 11.96 -3.38 -0.49
C TYR A 46 11.82 -4.90 -0.72
N GLY A 47 11.49 -5.32 -1.95
CA GLY A 47 11.34 -6.72 -2.32
C GLY A 47 10.05 -7.37 -1.81
N ILE A 48 9.07 -6.57 -1.37
CA ILE A 48 7.76 -7.09 -0.98
C ILE A 48 6.92 -7.35 -2.23
N ASN A 49 6.40 -8.58 -2.32
CA ASN A 49 5.45 -8.93 -3.37
C ASN A 49 4.10 -8.26 -3.06
N VAL A 50 3.77 -7.20 -3.82
CA VAL A 50 2.47 -6.52 -3.75
C VAL A 50 1.51 -7.20 -4.71
N GLN A 51 0.47 -7.87 -4.19
CA GLN A 51 -0.46 -8.66 -5.03
C GLN A 51 -1.35 -7.78 -5.91
N ALA A 52 -1.72 -6.58 -5.43
CA ALA A 52 -2.51 -5.63 -6.20
C ALA A 52 -2.18 -4.18 -5.84
N THR A 53 -2.26 -3.29 -6.83
CA THR A 53 -2.17 -1.84 -6.63
C THR A 53 -3.55 -1.21 -6.81
N LEU A 54 -4.13 -0.70 -5.72
CA LEU A 54 -5.44 -0.07 -5.72
C LEU A 54 -5.33 1.45 -5.88
N ARG A 55 -6.37 2.09 -6.41
CA ARG A 55 -6.49 3.55 -6.43
C ARG A 55 -6.54 4.06 -5.00
N HIS A 56 -5.71 5.05 -4.68
CA HIS A 56 -5.79 5.71 -3.39
C HIS A 56 -7.15 6.46 -3.24
N PRO A 57 -7.85 6.35 -2.10
CA PRO A 57 -9.21 6.88 -1.95
C PRO A 57 -9.32 8.42 -1.94
N ALA A 58 -8.23 9.12 -1.62
CA ALA A 58 -8.19 10.58 -1.66
C ALA A 58 -8.41 11.18 -3.06
N ASN A 59 -8.73 12.47 -3.13
CA ASN A 59 -8.91 13.25 -4.38
C ASN A 59 -9.87 12.57 -5.37
N GLY A 60 -11.03 12.11 -4.88
CA GLY A 60 -12.07 11.46 -5.70
C GLY A 60 -11.82 9.98 -6.02
N GLY A 61 -10.76 9.37 -5.49
CA GLY A 61 -10.42 7.96 -5.78
C GLY A 61 -11.27 6.92 -5.04
N ALA A 62 -12.11 7.31 -4.09
CA ALA A 62 -12.82 6.40 -3.20
C ALA A 62 -13.75 5.40 -3.91
N GLY A 63 -14.43 5.82 -4.98
CA GLY A 63 -15.30 4.93 -5.75
C GLY A 63 -14.52 3.78 -6.40
N LEU A 64 -13.42 4.13 -7.09
CA LEU A 64 -12.57 3.16 -7.76
C LEU A 64 -11.82 2.26 -6.75
N TYR A 65 -11.38 2.81 -5.62
CA TYR A 65 -10.81 2.01 -4.53
C TYR A 65 -11.75 0.89 -4.10
N LYS A 66 -13.02 1.21 -3.83
CA LYS A 66 -14.03 0.23 -3.39
C LYS A 66 -14.25 -0.86 -4.43
N GLN A 67 -14.40 -0.45 -5.70
CA GLN A 67 -14.59 -1.40 -6.81
C GLN A 67 -13.40 -2.35 -6.96
N GLN A 68 -12.18 -1.83 -6.93
CA GLN A 68 -10.96 -2.64 -7.08
C GLN A 68 -10.72 -3.53 -5.87
N PHE A 69 -10.97 -3.03 -4.65
CA PHE A 69 -10.85 -3.84 -3.44
C PHE A 69 -11.87 -4.98 -3.43
N GLN A 70 -13.13 -4.71 -3.80
CA GLN A 70 -14.15 -5.74 -3.93
C GLN A 70 -13.75 -6.79 -4.96
N ALA A 71 -13.30 -6.38 -6.14
CA ALA A 71 -12.87 -7.30 -7.19
C ALA A 71 -11.72 -8.21 -6.73
N PHE A 72 -10.73 -7.66 -6.01
CA PHE A 72 -9.62 -8.43 -5.45
C PHE A 72 -10.13 -9.49 -4.46
N ILE A 73 -10.98 -9.11 -3.50
CA ILE A 73 -11.52 -10.07 -2.52
C ILE A 73 -12.38 -11.16 -3.20
N GLU A 74 -13.17 -10.81 -4.21
CA GLU A 74 -13.99 -11.77 -4.95
C GLU A 74 -13.15 -12.75 -5.78
N GLU A 75 -11.97 -12.35 -6.25
CA GLU A 75 -11.01 -13.23 -6.93
C GLU A 75 -10.35 -14.19 -5.94
N GLU A 76 -9.87 -13.68 -4.80
CA GLU A 76 -9.23 -14.47 -3.74
C GLU A 76 -10.18 -15.50 -3.12
N LEU A 77 -11.47 -15.18 -2.96
CA LEU A 77 -12.46 -16.12 -2.43
C LEU A 77 -12.84 -17.25 -3.41
N LYS A 78 -12.52 -17.11 -4.70
CA LYS A 78 -12.78 -18.13 -5.73
C LYS A 78 -11.61 -19.07 -5.95
N ALA A 79 -10.41 -18.67 -5.54
CA ALA A 79 -9.16 -19.44 -5.66
C ALA A 79 -9.05 -20.50 -4.54
#